data_AF-A0A0E0MZ25-F1
#
_entry.id   AF-A0A0E0MZ25-F1
#
_cell.length_a   1.000
_cell.length_b   1.000
_cell.length_c   1.000
_cell.angle_alpha   90.00
_cell.angle_beta   90.00
_cell.angle_gamma   90.00
#
_symmetry.space_group_name_H-M   'P 1'
#
loop_
_entity.id
_entity.type
_entity.pdbx_description
1 polymer ?
#
loop_
_entity_poly.entity_id
_entity_poly.type
_entity_poly.pdbx_seq_one_letter_code
_entity_poly.pdbx_strand_id
1 'polypeptide(L)'
;MAPSRPMTSIVLLVCTLMALQAMAASAYYNNGSDDGVTMQMFEEWMAKFGKTYKCHGEKEHRFGIFRDNVHFIRGYKPQVTYDSAVGINQFADLTNDEFVATYTGAKPPHPKEAPRPVDPIWTPCCIDWRFRGAVTGVKDQGACGK
;
A
#
# COMPACT_ATOMS: atom_id res chain seq x y z
N MET A 1 -61.04 -23.30 4.85
CA MET A 1 -59.79 -23.81 4.25
C MET A 1 -58.65 -22.90 4.71
N ALA A 2 -57.97 -23.23 5.81
CA ALA A 2 -56.83 -22.44 6.30
C ALA A 2 -55.54 -23.00 5.67
N PRO A 3 -54.70 -22.18 5.01
CA PRO A 3 -53.48 -22.70 4.38
C PRO A 3 -52.49 -23.17 5.46
N SER A 4 -51.77 -24.24 5.16
CA SER A 4 -50.76 -24.88 6.00
C SER A 4 -49.56 -23.95 6.27
N ARG A 5 -49.68 -23.15 7.34
CA ARG A 5 -48.65 -22.22 7.85
C ARG A 5 -47.26 -22.81 8.18
N PRO A 6 -47.07 -24.08 8.60
CA PRO A 6 -45.74 -24.55 8.99
C PRO A 6 -44.84 -24.90 7.79
N MET A 7 -45.41 -25.36 6.67
CA MET A 7 -44.62 -25.77 5.50
C MET A 7 -44.00 -24.58 4.77
N THR A 8 -44.74 -23.46 4.64
CA THR A 8 -44.21 -22.25 4.01
C THR A 8 -43.08 -21.62 4.84
N SER A 9 -43.20 -21.59 6.18
CA SER A 9 -42.11 -21.12 7.05
C SER A 9 -40.86 -21.99 6.98
N ILE A 10 -40.99 -23.32 6.91
CA ILE A 10 -39.85 -24.22 6.79
C ILE A 10 -39.15 -24.05 5.43
N VAL A 11 -39.91 -23.93 4.34
CA VAL A 11 -39.35 -23.70 3.00
C VAL A 11 -38.57 -22.37 2.95
N LEU A 12 -39.10 -21.30 3.55
CA LEU A 12 -38.41 -20.02 3.63
C LEU A 12 -37.11 -20.11 4.43
N LEU A 13 -37.10 -20.83 5.56
CA LEU A 13 -35.90 -21.07 6.38
C LEU A 13 -34.82 -21.87 5.64
N VAL A 14 -35.22 -22.88 4.89
CA VAL A 14 -34.29 -23.67 4.07
C VAL A 14 -33.73 -22.83 2.92
N CYS A 15 -34.57 -22.03 2.25
CA CYS A 15 -34.13 -21.11 1.20
C CYS A 15 -33.14 -20.06 1.71
N THR A 16 -33.35 -19.48 2.89
CA THR A 16 -32.42 -18.48 3.46
C THR A 16 -31.09 -19.11 3.87
N LEU A 17 -31.11 -20.33 4.42
CA LEU A 17 -29.87 -21.07 4.73
C LEU A 17 -29.07 -21.41 3.47
N MET A 18 -29.73 -21.87 2.41
CA MET A 18 -29.06 -22.14 1.12
C MET A 18 -28.48 -20.86 0.51
N ALA A 19 -29.22 -19.75 0.57
CA ALA A 19 -28.72 -18.46 0.10
C ALA A 19 -27.48 -18.00 0.89
N LEU A 20 -27.48 -18.16 2.22
CA LEU A 20 -26.35 -17.80 3.07
C LEU A 20 -25.10 -18.65 2.77
N GLN A 21 -25.28 -19.96 2.57
CA GLN A 21 -24.19 -20.87 2.19
C GLN A 21 -23.60 -20.51 0.82
N ALA A 22 -24.44 -20.19 -0.17
CA ALA A 22 -24.00 -19.77 -1.50
C ALA A 22 -23.21 -18.45 -1.45
N MET A 23 -23.65 -17.47 -0.65
CA MET A 23 -22.93 -16.20 -0.45
C MET A 23 -21.58 -16.41 0.23
N ALA A 24 -21.53 -17.22 1.29
CA ALA A 24 -20.29 -17.53 2.00
C ALA A 24 -19.28 -18.26 1.10
N ALA A 25 -19.74 -19.24 0.32
CA ALA A 25 -18.91 -19.93 -0.66
C ALA A 25 -18.35 -18.95 -1.70
N SER A 26 -19.20 -18.09 -2.28
CA SER A 26 -18.76 -17.08 -3.25
C SER A 26 -17.70 -16.14 -2.66
N ALA A 27 -17.90 -15.63 -1.45
CA ALA A 27 -16.92 -14.77 -0.79
C ALA A 27 -15.57 -15.48 -0.58
N TYR A 28 -15.59 -16.74 -0.13
CA TYR A 28 -14.38 -17.54 0.06
C TYR A 28 -13.61 -17.77 -1.25
N TYR A 29 -14.31 -18.16 -2.32
CA TYR A 29 -13.68 -18.37 -3.64
C TYR A 29 -13.11 -17.07 -4.23
N ASN A 30 -13.83 -15.96 -4.14
CA ASN A 30 -13.34 -14.67 -4.63
C ASN A 30 -12.10 -14.20 -3.85
N ASN A 31 -12.10 -14.35 -2.52
CA ASN A 31 -10.95 -13.99 -1.70
C ASN A 31 -9.73 -14.87 -2.02
N GLY A 32 -9.92 -16.19 -2.15
CA GLY A 32 -8.85 -17.10 -2.55
C GLY A 32 -8.30 -16.80 -3.96
N SER A 33 -9.15 -16.38 -4.89
CA SER A 33 -8.70 -15.96 -6.23
C SER A 33 -7.91 -14.66 -6.19
N ASP A 34 -8.33 -13.65 -5.42
CA ASP A 34 -7.60 -12.39 -5.29
C ASP A 34 -6.28 -12.57 -4.54
N ASP A 35 -6.25 -13.40 -3.50
CA ASP A 35 -5.03 -13.80 -2.79
C ASP A 35 -4.06 -14.50 -3.75
N GLY A 36 -4.54 -15.40 -4.61
CA GLY A 36 -3.72 -16.09 -5.61
C GLY A 36 -3.09 -15.14 -6.63
N VAL A 37 -3.87 -14.20 -7.17
CA VAL A 37 -3.36 -13.17 -8.09
C VAL A 37 -2.35 -12.26 -7.38
N THR A 38 -2.65 -11.86 -6.15
CA THR A 38 -1.77 -10.99 -5.36
C THR A 38 -0.48 -11.70 -4.95
N MET A 39 -0.52 -13.02 -4.70
CA MET A 39 0.67 -13.83 -4.44
C MET A 39 1.58 -13.87 -5.68
N GLN A 40 1.02 -14.04 -6.88
CA GLN A 40 1.82 -13.95 -8.11
C GLN A 40 2.50 -12.58 -8.22
N MET A 41 1.76 -11.49 -8.00
CA MET A 41 2.32 -10.13 -7.98
C MET A 41 3.43 -9.98 -6.93
N PHE A 42 3.28 -10.59 -5.76
CA PHE A 42 4.27 -10.57 -4.69
C PHE A 42 5.55 -11.28 -5.10
N GLU A 43 5.47 -12.44 -5.75
CA GLU A 43 6.65 -13.18 -6.22
C GLU A 43 7.40 -12.43 -7.34
N GLU A 44 6.67 -11.83 -8.28
CA GLU A 44 7.25 -10.97 -9.32
C GLU A 44 7.91 -9.72 -8.71
N TRP A 45 7.26 -9.11 -7.72
CA TRP A 45 7.79 -7.98 -6.97
C TRP A 45 9.05 -8.36 -6.18
N MET A 46 9.06 -9.53 -5.53
CA MET A 46 10.23 -10.03 -4.82
C MET A 46 11.42 -10.20 -5.77
N ALA A 47 11.19 -10.78 -6.95
CA ALA A 47 12.22 -10.93 -7.96
C ALA A 47 12.73 -9.56 -8.45
N LYS A 48 11.83 -8.61 -8.71
CA LYS A 48 12.16 -7.26 -9.18
C LYS A 48 13.03 -6.48 -8.18
N PHE A 49 12.77 -6.59 -6.89
CA PHE A 49 13.47 -5.85 -5.83
C PHE A 49 14.50 -6.68 -5.06
N GLY A 50 14.77 -7.93 -5.50
CA GLY A 50 15.75 -8.81 -4.87
C GLY A 50 15.40 -9.20 -3.42
N LYS A 51 14.11 -9.34 -3.10
CA LYS A 51 13.63 -9.65 -1.75
C LYS A 51 13.67 -11.14 -1.48
N THR A 52 14.20 -11.52 -0.32
CA THR A 52 14.25 -12.90 0.16
C THR A 52 13.92 -12.93 1.65
N TYR A 53 13.20 -13.96 2.10
CA TYR A 53 12.80 -14.13 3.50
C TYR A 53 13.36 -15.43 4.05
N LYS A 54 13.70 -15.44 5.35
CA LYS A 54 14.45 -16.55 5.98
C LYS A 54 13.60 -17.80 6.15
N CYS A 55 12.31 -17.63 6.40
CA CYS A 55 11.39 -18.73 6.63
C CYS A 55 10.03 -18.47 6.00
N HIS A 56 9.24 -19.55 5.88
CA HIS A 56 7.90 -19.49 5.30
C HIS A 56 6.99 -18.52 6.07
N GLY A 57 7.03 -18.54 7.41
CA GLY A 57 6.22 -17.64 8.23
C GLY A 57 6.56 -16.16 8.03
N GLU A 58 7.83 -15.82 7.80
CA GLU A 58 8.22 -14.45 7.46
C GLU A 58 7.70 -14.06 6.06
N LYS A 59 7.83 -14.96 5.07
CA LYS A 59 7.27 -14.72 3.72
C LYS A 59 5.76 -14.51 3.77
N GLU A 60 5.03 -15.32 4.54
CA GLU A 60 3.58 -15.21 4.70
C GLU A 60 3.17 -13.91 5.40
N HIS A 61 3.88 -13.53 6.47
CA HIS A 61 3.65 -12.24 7.13
C HIS A 61 3.87 -11.05 6.19
N ARG A 62 4.97 -11.07 5.43
CA ARG A 62 5.34 -10.03 4.46
C ARG A 62 4.37 -9.98 3.29
N PHE A 63 3.87 -11.13 2.85
CA PHE A 63 2.79 -11.22 1.87
C PHE A 63 1.50 -10.56 2.39
N GLY A 64 1.13 -10.78 3.65
CA GLY A 64 -0.02 -10.12 4.26
C GLY A 64 0.07 -8.60 4.19
N ILE A 65 1.24 -8.03 4.56
CA ILE A 65 1.50 -6.59 4.47
C ILE A 65 1.45 -6.11 3.00
N PHE A 66 2.07 -6.86 2.09
CA PHE A 66 2.07 -6.55 0.68
C PHE A 66 0.66 -6.50 0.09
N ARG A 67 -0.18 -7.48 0.43
CA ARG A 67 -1.59 -7.52 0.02
C ARG A 67 -2.35 -6.29 0.54
N ASP A 68 -2.19 -5.95 1.81
CA ASP A 68 -2.84 -4.79 2.41
C ASP A 68 -2.41 -3.48 1.70
N ASN A 69 -1.12 -3.36 1.37
CA ASN A 69 -0.60 -2.24 0.59
C ASN A 69 -1.13 -2.22 -0.86
N VAL A 70 -1.31 -3.38 -1.51
CA VAL A 70 -1.94 -3.48 -2.84
C VAL A 70 -3.41 -3.03 -2.79
N HIS A 71 -4.16 -3.43 -1.76
CA HIS A 71 -5.53 -2.96 -1.56
C HIS A 71 -5.58 -1.45 -1.34
N PHE A 72 -4.66 -0.90 -0.54
CA PHE A 72 -4.53 0.56 -0.36
C PHE A 72 -4.29 1.27 -1.70
N ILE A 73 -3.36 0.76 -2.52
CA ILE A 73 -3.05 1.33 -3.84
C ILE A 73 -4.26 1.28 -4.78
N ARG A 74 -4.97 0.15 -4.84
CA ARG A 74 -6.18 0.00 -5.68
C ARG A 74 -7.32 0.93 -5.24
N GLY A 75 -7.43 1.19 -3.93
CA GLY A 75 -8.43 2.08 -3.35
C GLY A 75 -8.05 3.57 -3.34
N TYR A 76 -6.80 3.90 -3.68
CA TYR A 76 -6.29 5.26 -3.54
C TYR A 76 -7.00 6.23 -4.50
N LYS A 77 -7.52 7.32 -3.94
CA LYS A 77 -8.09 8.44 -4.68
C LYS A 77 -7.34 9.71 -4.25
N PRO A 78 -6.70 10.44 -5.18
CA PRO A 78 -6.05 11.69 -4.84
C PRO A 78 -7.07 12.72 -4.33
N GLN A 79 -6.59 13.66 -3.53
CA GLN A 79 -7.41 14.81 -3.15
C GLN A 79 -7.64 15.71 -4.36
N VAL A 80 -8.81 16.33 -4.45
CA VAL A 80 -9.21 17.19 -5.60
C VAL A 80 -8.21 18.31 -5.89
N THR A 81 -7.45 18.74 -4.88
CA THR A 81 -6.46 19.81 -4.98
C THR A 81 -5.10 19.37 -5.54
N TYR A 82 -4.79 18.07 -5.60
CA TYR A 82 -3.49 17.58 -6.01
C TYR A 82 -3.60 16.30 -6.85
N ASP A 83 -3.05 16.32 -8.05
CA ASP A 83 -2.90 15.11 -8.85
C ASP A 83 -1.72 14.28 -8.31
N SER A 84 -2.03 13.30 -7.46
CA SER A 84 -1.06 12.34 -6.93
C SER A 84 -1.46 10.91 -7.27
N ALA A 85 -0.45 10.05 -7.38
CA ALA A 85 -0.61 8.62 -7.56
C ALA A 85 0.28 7.87 -6.59
N VAL A 86 -0.17 6.69 -6.18
CA VAL A 86 0.60 5.73 -5.39
C VAL A 86 0.80 4.46 -6.20
N GLY A 87 1.87 3.73 -5.92
CA GLY A 87 2.19 2.51 -6.66
C GLY A 87 3.13 1.61 -5.88
N ILE A 88 3.22 0.35 -6.34
CA ILE A 88 4.07 -0.67 -5.72
C ILE A 88 5.54 -0.29 -5.92
N ASN A 89 6.27 -0.18 -4.81
CA ASN A 89 7.70 0.14 -4.78
C ASN A 89 8.47 -0.82 -3.85
N GLN A 90 9.76 -0.58 -3.60
CA GLN A 90 10.63 -1.43 -2.79
C GLN A 90 10.23 -1.58 -1.31
N PHE A 91 9.28 -0.77 -0.84
CA PHE A 91 8.77 -0.75 0.53
C PHE A 91 7.37 -1.39 0.65
N ALA A 92 6.87 -2.03 -0.42
CA ALA A 92 5.52 -2.58 -0.44
C ALA A 92 5.28 -3.73 0.57
N ASP A 93 6.34 -4.33 1.13
CA ASP A 93 6.25 -5.36 2.19
C ASP A 93 6.40 -4.82 3.61
N LEU A 94 6.39 -3.50 3.78
CA LEU A 94 6.54 -2.82 5.07
C LEU A 94 5.23 -2.17 5.51
N THR A 95 5.00 -2.18 6.83
CA THR A 95 4.02 -1.29 7.44
C THR A 95 4.55 0.14 7.48
N ASN A 96 3.66 1.12 7.69
CA ASN A 96 4.08 2.51 7.84
C ASN A 96 5.04 2.69 9.03
N ASP A 97 4.77 2.02 10.15
CA ASP A 97 5.61 2.09 11.34
C ASP A 97 7.01 1.51 11.10
N GLU A 98 7.09 0.37 10.41
CA GLU A 98 8.39 -0.22 10.01
C GLU A 98 9.17 0.72 9.09
N PHE A 99 8.48 1.34 8.12
CA PHE A 99 9.09 2.30 7.21
C PHE A 99 9.66 3.51 7.97
N VAL A 100 8.85 4.12 8.84
CA VAL A 100 9.26 5.28 9.65
C VAL A 100 10.44 4.92 10.55
N ALA A 101 10.39 3.78 11.24
CA ALA A 101 11.43 3.35 12.17
C ALA A 101 12.78 3.05 11.52
N THR A 102 12.80 2.78 10.20
CA THR A 102 14.00 2.30 9.49
C THR A 102 14.56 3.31 8.49
N TYR A 103 13.69 4.04 7.79
CA TYR A 103 14.04 4.89 6.66
C TYR A 103 13.83 6.40 6.92
N THR A 104 13.52 6.78 8.16
CA THR A 104 13.38 8.20 8.55
C THR A 104 14.24 8.52 9.78
N GLY A 105 14.11 9.72 10.36
CA GLY A 105 14.79 10.09 11.61
C GLY A 105 16.06 10.93 11.48
N ALA A 106 16.45 11.30 10.25
CA ALA A 106 17.58 12.19 10.01
C ALA A 106 17.40 13.53 10.76
N LYS A 107 18.32 13.82 11.69
CA LYS A 107 18.38 15.12 12.38
C LYS A 107 19.26 16.05 11.57
N PRO A 108 18.77 17.22 11.14
CA PRO A 108 19.64 18.20 10.51
C PRO A 108 20.74 18.61 11.51
N PRO A 109 21.98 18.86 11.05
CA PRO A 109 22.98 19.49 11.90
C PRO A 109 22.43 20.79 12.46
N HIS A 110 22.86 21.16 13.68
CA HIS A 110 22.45 22.40 14.34
C HIS A 110 22.52 23.57 13.35
N PRO A 111 21.54 24.49 13.35
CA PRO A 111 21.54 25.60 12.42
C PRO A 111 22.84 26.39 12.59
N LYS A 112 23.67 26.41 11.55
CA LYS A 112 24.59 27.53 11.36
C LYS A 112 23.72 28.77 11.12
N GLU A 113 24.17 29.94 11.58
CA GLU A 113 23.46 31.20 11.38
C GLU A 113 22.87 31.28 9.97
N ALA A 114 21.56 31.50 9.89
CA ALA A 114 20.90 31.66 8.60
C ALA A 114 21.55 32.84 7.87
N PRO A 115 21.91 32.70 6.58
CA PRO A 115 22.37 33.84 5.79
C PRO A 115 21.35 34.97 5.89
N ARG A 116 21.82 36.23 5.90
CA ARG A 116 20.92 37.38 5.89
C ARG A 116 20.00 37.28 4.66
N PRO A 117 18.68 37.42 4.83
CA PRO A 117 17.76 37.48 3.70
C PRO A 117 18.17 38.62 2.76
N VAL A 118 18.22 38.33 1.47
CA VAL A 118 18.42 39.33 0.41
C VAL A 118 17.16 39.35 -0.43
N ASP A 119 16.55 40.52 -0.61
CA ASP A 119 15.39 40.65 -1.48
C ASP A 119 15.84 40.57 -2.95
N PRO A 120 15.40 39.56 -3.71
CA PRO A 120 15.79 39.45 -5.11
C PRO A 120 15.08 40.53 -5.94
N ILE A 121 15.85 41.22 -6.78
CA ILE A 121 15.33 42.21 -7.74
C ILE A 121 14.35 41.55 -8.74
N TRP A 122 14.52 40.25 -9.00
CA TRP A 122 13.65 39.46 -9.88
C TRP A 122 13.74 37.97 -9.53
N THR A 123 12.60 37.27 -9.59
CA THR A 123 12.48 35.82 -9.36
C THR A 123 11.73 35.17 -10.52
N PRO A 124 12.26 34.09 -11.12
CA PRO A 124 11.58 33.37 -12.19
C PRO A 124 10.32 32.65 -11.68
N CYS A 125 9.38 32.35 -12.59
CA CYS A 125 8.15 31.62 -12.26
C CYS A 125 8.40 30.17 -11.83
N CYS A 126 9.49 29.56 -12.29
CA CYS A 126 9.89 28.21 -11.90
C CYS A 126 11.43 28.06 -11.98
N ILE A 127 11.99 27.27 -11.04
CA ILE A 127 13.39 26.88 -11.05
C ILE A 127 13.45 25.38 -10.86
N ASP A 128 14.14 24.70 -11.78
CA ASP A 128 14.54 23.31 -11.61
C ASP A 128 16.06 23.20 -11.79
N TRP A 129 16.74 22.93 -10.67
CA TRP A 129 18.19 22.82 -10.60
C TRP A 129 18.73 21.59 -11.34
N ARG A 130 17.90 20.59 -11.63
CA ARG A 130 18.29 19.39 -12.38
C ARG A 130 18.72 19.75 -13.81
N PHE A 131 18.02 20.68 -14.45
CA PHE A 131 18.37 21.18 -15.79
C PHE A 131 19.58 22.11 -15.80
N ARG A 132 20.09 22.49 -14.62
CA ARG A 132 21.26 23.37 -14.46
C ARG A 132 22.52 22.62 -14.07
N GLY A 133 22.49 21.29 -14.01
CA GLY A 133 23.63 20.46 -13.64
C GLY A 133 24.04 20.60 -12.17
N ALA A 134 23.21 21.21 -11.32
CA ALA A 134 23.48 21.44 -9.91
C ALA A 134 23.03 20.28 -9.01
N VAL A 135 22.37 19.25 -9.58
CA VAL A 135 21.82 18.11 -8.85
C VAL A 135 22.53 16.83 -9.28
N THR A 136 23.05 16.08 -8.31
CA THR A 136 23.66 14.76 -8.55
C THR A 136 22.59 13.66 -8.69
N GLY A 137 22.99 12.46 -9.12
CA GLY A 137 22.08 11.31 -9.17
C GLY A 137 21.50 10.95 -7.80
N VAL A 138 20.24 10.52 -7.77
CA VAL A 138 19.53 10.09 -6.55
C VAL A 138 20.33 9.01 -5.82
N LYS A 139 20.39 9.12 -4.48
CA LYS A 139 21.10 8.19 -3.60
C LYS A 139 20.11 7.40 -2.75
N ASP A 140 20.55 6.24 -2.27
CA ASP A 140 19.82 5.43 -1.29
C ASP A 140 20.50 5.60 0.07
N GLN A 141 19.73 6.01 1.08
CA GLN A 141 20.22 6.17 2.45
C GLN A 141 20.38 4.82 3.18
N GLY A 142 19.78 3.74 2.65
CA GLY A 142 19.70 2.43 3.30
C GLY A 142 18.91 2.48 4.61
N ALA A 143 19.18 1.53 5.50
CA ALA A 143 18.60 1.48 6.83
C ALA A 143 19.37 2.36 7.84
N CYS A 144 19.55 3.65 7.50
CA CYS A 144 20.26 4.64 8.30
C CYS A 144 19.30 5.79 8.67
N GLY A 145 19.41 6.32 9.90
CA GLY A 145 18.51 7.36 10.41
C GLY A 145 18.07 7.23 11.88
N LYS A 146 18.62 6.28 12.64
CA LYS A 146 18.48 6.26 14.12
C LYS A 146 19.40 7.27 14.79
#